data_AF-A0A7J3XLD9-F1
#
_entry.id   AF-A0A7J3XLD9-F1
#
_cell.length_a   1.000
_cell.length_b   1.000
_cell.length_c   1.000
_cell.angle_alpha   90.00
_cell.angle_beta   90.00
_cell.angle_gamma   90.00
#
_symmetry.space_group_name_H-M   'P 1'
#
loop_
_entity.id
_entity.type
_entity.pdbx_description
1 polymer ?
#
loop_
_entity_poly.entity_id
_entity_poly.type
_entity_poly.pdbx_seq_one_letter_code
_entity_poly.pdbx_strand_id
1 'polypeptide(L)' 'MILDAESNIIGWAYEEHRQIYPMPGWVEHDPIEIWEKTRYVISETLKHSGVDS' A
#
# COMPACT_ATOMS: atom_id res chain seq x y z
N MET A 1 5.41 -5.14 0.23
CA MET A 1 5.99 -6.47 0.47
C MET A 1 7.50 -6.33 0.53
N ILE A 2 8.12 -6.93 1.54
CA ILE A 2 9.58 -7.02 1.70
C ILE A 2 9.95 -8.52 1.64
N LEU A 3 11.03 -8.81 0.92
CA LEU A 3 11.61 -10.13 0.76
C LEU A 3 13.01 -10.17 1.38
N ASP A 4 13.42 -11.31 1.93
CA ASP A 4 14.83 -11.57 2.26
C ASP A 4 15.63 -12.06 1.03
N ALA A 5 16.92 -12.36 1.24
CA ALA A 5 17.81 -12.83 0.18
C ALA A 5 17.42 -14.22 -0.39
N GLU A 6 16.69 -15.02 0.39
CA GLU A 6 16.16 -16.32 -0.03
C GLU A 6 14.76 -16.23 -0.67
N SER A 7 14.26 -15.00 -0.90
CA SER A 7 12.93 -14.71 -1.45
C SER A 7 11.76 -15.09 -0.53
N ASN A 8 12.00 -15.25 0.78
CA ASN A 8 10.90 -15.39 1.73
C ASN A 8 10.24 -14.04 1.97
N ILE A 9 8.91 -14.03 2.09
CA ILE A 9 8.15 -12.83 2.47
C ILE A 9 8.37 -12.60 3.96
N ILE A 10 9.14 -11.56 4.28
CA ILE A 10 9.39 -11.18 5.68
C ILE A 10 8.43 -10.10 6.16
N GLY A 11 7.78 -9.34 5.27
CA GLY A 11 6.73 -8.39 5.67
C GLY A 11 5.82 -7.97 4.53
N TRP A 12 4.57 -7.67 4.86
CA TRP A 12 3.58 -7.19 3.91
C TRP A 12 2.49 -6.38 4.60
N ALA A 13 1.86 -5.50 3.83
CA ALA A 13 0.65 -4.78 4.18
C ALA A 13 -0.10 -4.42 2.89
N TYR A 14 -1.41 -4.24 3.01
CA TYR A 14 -2.31 -3.88 1.91
C TYR A 14 -3.43 -3.00 2.46
N GLU A 15 -3.84 -2.03 1.68
CA GLU A 15 -4.96 -1.14 2.00
C GLU A 15 -5.69 -0.82 0.69
N GLU A 16 -7.02 -0.99 0.68
CA GLU A 16 -7.84 -0.63 -0.48
C GLU A 16 -7.89 0.88 -0.65
N HIS A 17 -7.90 1.42 -1.87
CA HIS A 17 -8.22 2.83 -2.12
C HIS A 17 -9.55 2.95 -2.87
N ARG A 18 -10.20 4.12 -2.76
CA ARG A 18 -11.53 4.31 -3.35
C ARG A 18 -11.45 4.45 -4.88
N GLN A 19 -12.48 3.92 -5.54
CA GLN A 19 -12.80 4.24 -6.93
C GLN A 19 -13.92 5.28 -6.94
N ILE A 20 -13.72 6.38 -7.66
CA ILE A 20 -14.68 7.47 -7.78
C ILE A 20 -15.30 7.39 -9.18
N TYR A 21 -16.63 7.35 -9.25
CA TYR A 21 -17.38 7.23 -10.51
C TYR A 21 -18.22 8.51 -10.75
N PRO A 22 -17.61 9.61 -11.22
CA PRO A 22 -18.33 10.87 -11.38
C PRO A 22 -19.33 10.85 -12.55
N MET A 23 -19.07 10.02 -13.56
CA MET A 23 -19.91 9.85 -14.75
C MET A 23 -19.91 8.39 -15.21
N PRO A 24 -20.92 7.96 -15.98
CA PRO A 24 -20.96 6.60 -16.54
C PRO A 24 -19.69 6.28 -17.34
N GLY A 25 -19.03 5.18 -16.97
CA GLY A 25 -17.80 4.70 -17.62
C GLY A 25 -16.51 5.39 -17.15
N TRP A 26 -16.57 6.39 -16.27
CA TRP A 26 -15.39 7.04 -15.70
C TRP A 26 -14.96 6.37 -14.42
N VAL A 27 -13.64 6.26 -14.23
CA VAL A 27 -13.02 5.83 -12.97
C VAL A 27 -11.94 6.83 -12.63
N GLU A 28 -12.08 7.47 -11.48
CA GLU A 28 -11.11 8.41 -10.93
C GLU A 28 -10.61 7.92 -9.57
N HIS A 29 -9.45 8.44 -9.16
CA HIS A 29 -8.86 8.20 -7.84
C HIS A 29 -8.36 9.52 -7.25
N ASP A 30 -8.44 9.66 -5.92
CA ASP A 30 -7.85 10.79 -5.22
C ASP A 30 -6.34 10.59 -5.04
N PRO A 31 -5.48 11.46 -5.61
CA PRO A 31 -4.03 11.34 -5.48
C PRO A 31 -3.54 11.49 -4.02
N ILE A 32 -4.24 12.24 -3.18
CA ILE A 32 -3.88 12.39 -1.76
C ILE A 32 -4.20 11.10 -1.01
N GLU A 33 -5.36 10.50 -1.24
CA GLU A 33 -5.70 9.19 -0.65
C GLU A 33 -4.68 8.11 -1.05
N ILE A 34 -4.30 8.06 -2.33
CA ILE A 34 -3.27 7.12 -2.81
C ILE A 34 -1.97 7.34 -2.06
N TRP A 35 -1.53 8.58 -1.90
CA TRP A 35 -0.28 8.91 -1.23
C TRP A 35 -0.30 8.53 0.25
N GLU A 36 -1.36 8.89 0.95
CA GLU A 36 -1.53 8.58 2.37
C GLU A 36 -1.59 7.06 2.61
N LYS A 37 -2.34 6.32 1.79
CA LYS A 37 -2.41 4.86 1.87
C LYS A 37 -1.08 4.20 1.54
N THR A 38 -0.35 4.72 0.56
CA THR A 38 1.01 4.26 0.24
C THR A 38 1.94 4.44 1.44
N ARG A 39 1.92 5.61 2.06
CA ARG A 39 2.70 5.90 3.28
C ARG A 39 2.34 4.97 4.44
N TYR A 40 1.05 4.69 4.61
CA TYR A 40 0.55 3.76 5.61
C TYR A 40 1.06 2.34 5.37
N VAL A 41 0.86 1.77 4.17
CA VAL A 41 1.29 0.39 3.90
C VAL A 41 2.81 0.22 3.96
N ILE A 42 3.60 1.26 3.65
CA ILE A 42 5.06 1.24 3.87
C ILE A 42 5.38 1.11 5.36
N SER A 43 4.78 1.97 6.19
CA SER A 43 4.95 1.92 7.65
C SER A 43 4.56 0.55 8.23
N GLU A 44 3.40 0.04 7.85
CA GLU A 44 2.92 -1.26 8.35
C GLU A 44 3.77 -2.43 7.84
N THR A 45 4.21 -2.38 6.58
CA THR A 45 5.12 -3.41 6.04
C THR A 45 6.43 -3.46 6.81
N LEU A 46 7.01 -2.30 7.17
CA LEU A 46 8.26 -2.22 7.95
C LEU A 46 8.08 -2.77 9.37
N LYS A 47 6.99 -2.40 10.05
CA LYS A 47 6.65 -2.94 11.37
C LYS A 47 6.51 -4.46 11.35
N HIS A 48 5.89 -5.00 10.31
CA HIS A 48 5.71 -6.45 10.16
C HIS A 48 6.98 -7.17 9.71
N SER A 49 7.95 -6.49 9.10
CA SER A 49 9.17 -7.12 8.58
C SER A 49 10.28 -7.33 9.60
N GLY A 50 10.17 -6.76 10.81
CA GLY A 50 11.26 -6.79 11.79
C GLY A 50 12.54 -6.08 11.31
N VAL A 51 12.40 -5.19 10.32
CA VAL A 51 13.47 -4.37 9.77
C VAL A 51 13.39 -3.01 10.45
N ASP A 52 14.50 -2.54 10.99
CA ASP A 52 14.56 -1.22 11.63
C ASP A 52 14.29 -0.10 10.60
N SER A 53 13.48 0.88 11.01
CA SER A 53 13.06 2.03 10.21
C SER A 53 13.99 3.23 10.32
#